data_AF-A0A952N0Q7-F1
#
_entry.id   AF-A0A952N0Q7-F1
#
_cell.length_a   1.000
_cell.length_b   1.000
_cell.length_c   1.000
_cell.angle_alpha   90.00
_cell.angle_beta   90.00
_cell.angle_gamma   90.00
#
_symmetry.space_group_name_H-M   'P 1'
#
loop_
_entity.id
_entity.type
_entity.pdbx_description
1 polymer ?
#
loop_
_entity_poly.entity_id
_entity_poly.type
_entity_poly.pdbx_seq_one_letter_code
_entity_poly.pdbx_strand_id
1 'polypeptide(L)'
;MFDRVFERLEQKPLLENPNFQIDYELKADHFFRFNSVEKDGRIRMMFEIAIDRLTFWLDRTNEIPEWSIEFIKEKKDEVERELKLLYESEVLVEYKGNRTRIILLDKSGVKLRRFSYYEGLSINWFSSTTRKKYKPYFEI
;
A
#
# COMPACT_ATOMS: atom_id res chain seq x y z
N MET A 1 -5.91 -10.21 -11.08
CA MET A 1 -4.54 -10.10 -10.53
C MET A 1 -4.60 -10.11 -9.01
N PHE A 2 -5.30 -9.16 -8.39
CA PHE A 2 -5.56 -9.16 -6.94
C PHE A 2 -6.04 -10.50 -6.39
N ASP A 3 -7.05 -11.12 -7.01
CA ASP A 3 -7.56 -12.42 -6.51
C ASP A 3 -6.50 -13.52 -6.50
N ARG A 4 -5.59 -13.54 -7.50
CA ARG A 4 -4.45 -14.48 -7.51
C ARG A 4 -3.44 -14.17 -6.41
N VAL A 5 -3.18 -12.89 -6.14
CA VAL A 5 -2.31 -12.47 -5.04
C VAL A 5 -2.95 -12.88 -3.71
N PHE A 6 -4.24 -12.65 -3.54
CA PHE A 6 -4.98 -12.97 -2.33
C PHE A 6 -5.08 -14.49 -2.11
N GLU A 7 -5.32 -15.26 -3.15
CA GLU A 7 -5.27 -16.72 -3.12
C GLU A 7 -3.90 -17.23 -2.63
N ARG A 8 -2.80 -16.68 -3.16
CA ARG A 8 -1.42 -17.00 -2.71
C ARG A 8 -1.12 -16.56 -1.27
N LEU A 9 -1.93 -15.66 -0.72
CA LEU A 9 -1.85 -15.19 0.67
C LEU A 9 -2.88 -15.90 1.57
N GLU A 10 -3.54 -16.94 1.06
CA GLU A 10 -4.60 -17.70 1.74
C GLU A 10 -5.80 -16.82 2.16
N GLN A 11 -6.10 -15.81 1.35
CA GLN A 11 -7.18 -14.83 1.59
C GLN A 11 -8.33 -14.99 0.60
N LYS A 12 -9.50 -14.47 1.00
CA LYS A 12 -10.67 -14.34 0.11
C LYS A 12 -10.39 -13.39 -1.06
N PRO A 13 -11.03 -13.59 -2.23
CA PRO A 13 -10.99 -12.66 -3.37
C PRO A 13 -11.33 -11.24 -2.96
N LEU A 14 -10.84 -10.24 -3.71
CA LEU A 14 -10.88 -8.84 -3.28
C LEU A 14 -12.30 -8.34 -2.96
N LEU A 15 -13.28 -8.67 -3.81
CA LEU A 15 -14.67 -8.26 -3.62
C LEU A 15 -15.34 -8.91 -2.40
N GLU A 16 -14.82 -10.04 -1.93
CA GLU A 16 -15.34 -10.80 -0.79
C GLU A 16 -14.45 -10.66 0.46
N ASN A 17 -13.35 -9.92 0.36
CA ASN A 17 -12.34 -9.84 1.40
C ASN A 17 -12.80 -8.84 2.47
N PRO A 18 -13.06 -9.27 3.72
CA PRO A 18 -13.60 -8.40 4.76
C PRO A 18 -12.60 -7.33 5.25
N ASN A 19 -11.35 -7.39 4.77
CA ASN A 19 -10.35 -6.36 5.07
C ASN A 19 -10.41 -5.18 4.10
N PHE A 20 -11.22 -5.24 3.04
CA PHE A 20 -11.35 -4.16 2.05
C PHE A 20 -12.82 -3.85 1.79
N GLN A 21 -13.08 -2.57 1.52
CA GLN A 21 -14.40 -2.09 1.12
C GLN A 21 -14.29 -1.19 -0.10
N ILE A 22 -15.27 -1.29 -1.00
CA ILE A 22 -15.41 -0.38 -2.13
C ILE A 22 -15.92 0.96 -1.62
N ASP A 23 -15.30 2.04 -2.07
CA ASP A 23 -15.81 3.38 -1.94
C ASP A 23 -16.91 3.62 -2.98
N TYR A 24 -18.16 3.38 -2.60
CA TYR A 24 -19.30 3.46 -3.51
C TYR A 24 -19.64 4.89 -3.94
N GLU A 25 -19.21 5.91 -3.19
CA GLU A 25 -19.45 7.31 -3.53
C GLU A 25 -18.64 7.74 -4.76
N LEU A 26 -17.52 7.08 -5.02
CA LEU A 26 -16.63 7.37 -6.13
C LEU A 26 -16.69 6.34 -7.25
N LYS A 27 -17.60 5.37 -7.18
CA LYS A 27 -17.71 4.33 -8.20
C LYS A 27 -18.17 4.93 -9.53
N ALA A 28 -17.34 4.78 -10.56
CA ALA A 28 -17.67 5.07 -11.95
C ALA A 28 -17.38 3.84 -12.83
N ASP A 29 -17.90 3.81 -14.06
CA ASP A 29 -17.87 2.63 -14.94
C ASP A 29 -16.48 2.01 -15.15
N HIS A 30 -15.42 2.82 -15.03
CA HIS A 30 -14.03 2.40 -15.18
C HIS A 30 -13.13 2.82 -14.02
N PHE A 31 -13.72 3.04 -12.85
CA PHE A 31 -12.98 3.45 -11.67
C PHE A 31 -13.53 2.78 -10.41
N PHE A 32 -12.65 2.08 -9.71
CA PHE A 32 -12.93 1.50 -8.41
C PHE A 32 -11.88 1.96 -7.42
N ARG A 33 -12.31 2.53 -6.29
CA ARG A 33 -11.45 2.78 -5.14
C ARG A 33 -11.78 1.77 -4.05
N PHE A 34 -10.75 1.12 -3.53
CA PHE A 34 -10.83 0.22 -2.39
C PHE A 34 -10.10 0.82 -1.20
N ASN A 35 -10.74 0.81 -0.04
CA ASN A 35 -10.13 1.20 1.22
C ASN A 35 -9.95 -0.02 2.11
N SER A 36 -8.83 -0.08 2.81
CA SER A 36 -8.64 -0.94 3.97
C SER A 36 -9.71 -0.65 5.01
N VAL A 37 -10.35 -1.68 5.54
CA VAL A 37 -11.13 -1.56 6.78
C VAL A 37 -10.16 -1.28 7.92
N GLU A 38 -10.51 -0.33 8.79
CA GLU A 38 -9.67 0.07 9.91
C GLU A 38 -9.47 -1.12 10.86
N LYS A 39 -8.19 -1.44 11.14
CA LYS A 39 -7.78 -2.53 12.01
C LYS A 39 -6.60 -2.10 12.86
N ASP A 40 -6.67 -2.40 14.14
CA ASP A 40 -5.63 -2.02 15.09
C ASP A 40 -4.25 -2.53 14.67
N GLY A 41 -3.28 -1.61 14.67
CA GLY A 41 -1.89 -1.91 14.35
C GLY A 41 -1.58 -2.15 12.87
N ARG A 42 -2.54 -1.99 11.94
CA ARG A 42 -2.29 -2.07 10.49
C ARG A 42 -2.23 -0.68 9.87
N ILE A 43 -1.37 -0.52 8.88
CA ILE A 43 -1.31 0.72 8.12
C ILE A 43 -2.57 0.85 7.27
N ARG A 44 -3.13 2.06 7.19
CA ARG A 44 -4.21 2.34 6.25
C ARG A 44 -3.69 2.11 4.83
N MET A 45 -4.44 1.36 4.05
CA MET A 45 -4.13 1.09 2.66
C MET A 45 -5.33 1.48 1.80
N MET A 46 -5.07 2.14 0.69
CA MET A 46 -6.08 2.43 -0.32
C MET A 46 -5.49 2.09 -1.68
N PHE A 47 -6.32 1.65 -2.62
CA PHE A 47 -5.88 1.50 -3.99
C PHE A 47 -7.02 1.77 -4.97
N GLU A 48 -6.63 2.19 -6.17
CA GLU A 48 -7.53 2.60 -7.23
C GLU A 48 -7.24 1.78 -8.47
N ILE A 49 -8.29 1.20 -9.04
CA ILE A 49 -8.26 0.52 -10.31
C ILE A 49 -8.99 1.42 -11.30
N ALA A 50 -8.22 2.03 -12.20
CA ALA A 50 -8.72 2.83 -13.30
C ALA A 50 -8.55 2.09 -14.64
N ILE A 51 -9.05 2.68 -15.74
CA ILE A 51 -8.96 2.08 -17.08
C ILE A 51 -7.53 1.87 -17.57
N ASP A 52 -6.61 2.75 -17.15
CA ASP A 52 -5.25 2.87 -17.64
C ASP A 52 -4.18 2.66 -16.56
N ARG A 53 -4.57 2.61 -15.28
CA ARG A 53 -3.63 2.47 -14.17
C ARG A 53 -4.17 1.76 -12.94
N LEU A 54 -3.23 1.31 -12.13
CA LEU A 54 -3.41 0.83 -10.76
C LEU A 54 -2.54 1.68 -9.83
N THR A 55 -3.14 2.28 -8.82
CA THR A 55 -2.41 3.13 -7.87
C THR A 55 -2.67 2.69 -6.44
N PHE A 56 -1.67 2.77 -5.57
CA PHE A 56 -1.73 2.41 -4.15
C PHE A 56 -1.38 3.58 -3.25
N TRP A 57 -1.97 3.63 -2.07
CA TRP A 57 -1.68 4.61 -1.03
C TRP A 57 -1.49 3.89 0.29
N LEU A 58 -0.43 4.25 0.99
CA LEU A 58 -0.11 3.79 2.33
C LEU A 58 -0.12 4.97 3.30
N ASP A 59 -0.85 4.82 4.40
CA ASP A 59 -1.11 5.85 5.40
C ASP A 59 -1.79 7.09 4.79
N ARG A 60 -1.01 8.13 4.49
CA ARG A 60 -1.45 9.41 3.89
C ARG A 60 -0.60 9.81 2.69
N THR A 61 0.35 8.95 2.30
CA THR A 61 1.32 9.28 1.27
C THR A 61 0.71 9.11 -0.11
N ASN A 62 0.91 10.12 -0.97
CA ASN A 62 0.51 10.02 -2.36
C ASN A 62 1.32 8.90 -3.05
N GLU A 63 0.59 7.87 -3.44
CA GLU A 63 0.90 6.97 -4.56
C GLU A 63 2.20 6.17 -4.43
N ILE A 64 2.15 5.03 -3.74
CA ILE A 64 3.11 3.96 -4.00
C ILE A 64 2.47 2.57 -3.89
N PRO A 65 2.70 1.70 -4.89
CA PRO A 65 3.18 1.96 -6.27
C PRO A 65 2.04 2.40 -7.23
N GLU A 66 2.40 3.10 -8.32
CA GLU A 66 1.53 3.34 -9.49
C GLU A 66 2.06 2.56 -10.68
N TRP A 67 1.19 1.80 -11.35
CA TRP A 67 1.52 1.04 -12.55
C TRP A 67 0.50 1.31 -13.65
N SER A 68 0.98 1.55 -14.87
CA SER A 68 0.11 1.57 -16.04
C SER A 68 -0.40 0.16 -16.37
N ILE A 69 -1.53 0.08 -17.07
CA ILE A 69 -2.10 -1.20 -17.49
C ILE A 69 -1.20 -1.93 -18.49
N GLU A 70 -0.44 -1.21 -19.33
CA GLU A 70 0.58 -1.79 -20.20
C GLU A 70 1.66 -2.46 -19.37
N PHE A 71 2.18 -1.77 -18.34
CA PHE A 71 3.18 -2.34 -17.44
C PHE A 71 2.65 -3.58 -16.72
N ILE A 72 1.40 -3.55 -16.24
CA ILE A 72 0.77 -4.70 -15.58
C ILE A 72 0.66 -5.90 -16.54
N LYS A 73 0.34 -5.66 -17.82
CA LYS A 73 0.26 -6.72 -18.83
C LYS A 73 1.63 -7.32 -19.13
N GLU A 74 2.66 -6.49 -19.25
CA GLU A 74 4.02 -6.92 -19.62
C GLU A 74 4.82 -7.53 -18.45
N LYS A 75 4.58 -7.04 -17.23
CA LYS A 75 5.35 -7.35 -16.02
C LYS A 75 4.47 -7.92 -14.90
N LYS A 76 3.47 -8.71 -15.27
CA LYS A 76 2.48 -9.27 -14.34
C LYS A 76 3.08 -9.91 -13.10
N ASP A 77 4.09 -10.78 -13.26
CA ASP A 77 4.72 -11.47 -12.11
C ASP A 77 5.46 -10.51 -11.19
N GLU A 78 6.00 -9.41 -11.73
CA GLU A 78 6.64 -8.36 -10.94
C GLU A 78 5.61 -7.61 -10.10
N VAL A 79 4.50 -7.21 -10.72
CA VAL A 79 3.39 -6.55 -10.02
C VAL A 79 2.79 -7.46 -8.96
N GLU A 80 2.54 -8.74 -9.26
CA GLU A 80 2.03 -9.71 -8.27
C GLU A 80 2.99 -9.89 -7.08
N ARG A 81 4.32 -9.89 -7.31
CA ARG A 81 5.31 -9.95 -6.23
C ARG A 81 5.32 -8.69 -5.38
N GLU A 82 5.29 -7.50 -5.98
CA GLU A 82 5.26 -6.24 -5.24
C GLU A 82 3.94 -6.10 -4.45
N LEU A 83 2.80 -6.50 -5.01
CA LEU A 83 1.53 -6.59 -4.30
C LEU A 83 1.63 -7.52 -3.09
N LYS A 84 2.16 -8.72 -3.29
CA LYS A 84 2.37 -9.69 -2.21
C LYS A 84 3.20 -9.08 -1.08
N LEU A 85 4.33 -8.43 -1.43
CA LEU A 85 5.20 -7.74 -0.49
C LEU A 85 4.46 -6.67 0.31
N LEU A 86 3.63 -5.85 -0.33
CA LEU A 86 2.85 -4.80 0.34
C LEU A 86 1.90 -5.35 1.40
N TYR A 87 1.32 -6.53 1.17
CA TYR A 87 0.37 -7.14 2.10
C TYR A 87 1.04 -7.96 3.21
N GLU A 88 2.18 -8.60 2.95
CA GLU A 88 2.86 -9.51 3.89
C GLU A 88 3.94 -8.83 4.76
N SER A 89 4.39 -7.64 4.37
CA SER A 89 5.48 -6.95 5.08
C SER A 89 5.01 -6.26 6.35
N GLU A 90 5.85 -6.26 7.37
CA GLU A 90 5.76 -5.26 8.43
C GLU A 90 6.09 -3.88 7.85
N VAL A 91 5.41 -2.84 8.31
CA VAL A 91 5.61 -1.49 7.78
C VAL A 91 6.10 -0.56 8.87
N LEU A 92 7.30 0.00 8.70
CA LEU A 92 7.82 1.08 9.54
C LEU A 92 7.62 2.41 8.83
N VAL A 93 6.88 3.31 9.46
CA VAL A 93 6.71 4.69 8.99
C VAL A 93 7.53 5.63 9.86
N GLU A 94 8.41 6.41 9.24
CA GLU A 94 9.16 7.48 9.89
C GLU A 94 8.67 8.84 9.40
N TYR A 95 8.25 9.70 10.32
CA TYR A 95 7.89 11.08 10.04
C TYR A 95 9.00 12.00 10.58
N LYS A 96 9.52 12.89 9.73
CA LYS A 96 10.52 13.90 10.11
C LYS A 96 10.22 15.22 9.40
N GLY A 97 9.57 16.15 10.11
CA GLY A 97 9.10 17.40 9.53
C GLY A 97 8.11 17.11 8.41
N ASN A 98 8.39 17.58 7.19
CA ASN A 98 7.54 17.29 6.03
C ASN A 98 7.87 15.98 5.32
N ARG A 99 8.88 15.25 5.80
CA ARG A 99 9.32 14.02 5.18
C ARG A 99 8.62 12.82 5.82
N THR A 100 8.02 11.98 4.99
CA THR A 100 7.53 10.65 5.39
C THR A 100 8.37 9.58 4.72
N ARG A 101 8.82 8.57 5.47
CA ARG A 101 9.45 7.37 4.91
C ARG A 101 8.61 6.17 5.26
N ILE A 102 8.31 5.35 4.27
CA ILE A 102 7.65 4.07 4.46
C ILE A 102 8.69 2.98 4.14
N ILE A 103 8.90 2.07 5.07
CA ILE A 103 9.90 1.01 4.97
C ILE A 103 9.17 -0.32 5.14
N LEU A 104 9.22 -1.16 4.10
CA LEU A 104 8.72 -2.52 4.16
C LEU A 104 9.81 -3.41 4.74
N LEU A 105 9.46 -4.19 5.76
CA LEU A 105 10.35 -5.09 6.48
C LEU A 105 9.85 -6.52 6.33
N ASP A 106 10.78 -7.48 6.25
CA ASP A 106 10.44 -8.89 6.39
C ASP A 106 10.14 -9.26 7.84
N LYS A 107 9.75 -10.53 8.08
CA LYS A 107 9.47 -11.07 9.42
C LYS A 107 10.68 -11.01 10.37
N SER A 108 11.90 -10.91 9.86
CA SER A 108 13.13 -10.76 10.63
C SER A 108 13.52 -9.30 10.87
N GLY A 109 12.73 -8.34 10.37
CA GLY A 109 13.00 -6.90 10.46
C GLY A 109 13.99 -6.37 9.42
N VAL A 110 14.38 -7.18 8.43
CA VAL A 110 15.27 -6.75 7.34
C VAL A 110 14.47 -5.91 6.36
N LYS A 111 15.05 -4.78 5.94
CA LYS A 111 14.45 -3.88 4.97
C LYS A 111 14.38 -4.54 3.59
N LEU A 112 13.16 -4.66 3.06
CA LEU A 112 12.86 -5.12 1.71
C LEU A 112 12.75 -3.95 0.72
N ARG A 113 12.03 -2.89 1.12
CA ARG A 113 11.78 -1.69 0.30
C ARG A 113 11.76 -0.43 1.17
N ARG A 114 12.04 0.71 0.52
CA ARG A 114 11.90 2.03 1.15
C ARG A 114 11.36 3.03 0.15
N PHE A 115 10.41 3.79 0.64
CA PHE A 115 9.81 4.92 -0.01
C PHE A 115 10.08 6.20 0.78
N SER A 116 10.14 7.33 0.09
CA SER A 116 10.40 8.63 0.72
C SER A 116 9.59 9.71 0.03
N TYR A 117 8.86 10.47 0.83
CA TYR A 117 7.96 11.52 0.40
C TYR A 117 8.26 12.80 1.14
N TYR A 118 7.95 13.92 0.51
CA TYR A 118 8.13 15.26 1.04
C TYR A 118 6.89 16.07 0.69
N GLU A 119 6.19 16.59 1.69
CA GLU A 119 5.02 17.45 1.49
C GLU A 119 5.43 18.92 1.59
N GLY A 120 5.37 19.66 0.47
CA GLY A 120 5.72 21.09 0.45
C GLY A 120 7.19 21.41 0.73
N LEU A 121 7.47 22.65 1.10
CA LEU A 121 8.80 23.16 1.43
C LEU A 121 8.94 23.27 2.95
N SER A 122 9.92 22.61 3.57
CA SER A 122 10.21 22.79 5.00
C SER A 122 11.71 22.85 5.32
N ILE A 123 12.04 23.63 6.34
CA ILE A 123 13.38 23.70 6.95
C ILE A 123 13.42 22.65 8.07
N ASN A 124 13.85 21.43 7.75
CA ASN A 124 13.82 20.26 8.65
C ASN A 124 14.94 20.23 9.72
N TRP A 125 15.51 21.38 10.10
CA TRP A 125 16.69 21.42 10.98
C TRP A 125 16.38 21.10 12.44
N PHE A 126 15.14 21.33 12.90
CA PHE A 126 14.73 21.08 14.30
C PHE A 126 13.61 20.03 14.46
N SER A 127 13.21 19.34 13.37
CA SER A 127 12.12 18.37 13.45
C SER A 127 12.57 17.08 14.14
N SER A 128 11.91 16.72 15.24
CA SER A 128 12.02 15.39 15.86
C SER A 128 11.52 14.31 14.90
N THR A 129 12.06 13.10 15.04
CA THR A 129 11.63 11.94 14.24
C THR A 129 10.64 11.11 15.03
N THR A 130 9.44 10.93 14.49
CA THR A 130 8.43 10.03 15.05
C THR A 130 8.40 8.75 14.22
N ARG A 131 8.33 7.60 14.88
CA ARG A 131 8.27 6.29 14.24
C ARG A 131 7.02 5.55 14.66
N LYS A 132 6.37 4.90 13.70
CA LYS A 132 5.24 4.00 13.96
C LYS A 132 5.46 2.71 13.18
N LYS A 133 5.39 1.57 13.88
CA LYS A 133 5.48 0.25 13.29
C LYS A 133 4.07 -0.32 13.16
N TYR A 134 3.79 -0.91 12.00
CA TYR A 134 2.55 -1.56 11.67
C TYR A 134 2.81 -3.03 11.35
N LYS A 135 1.87 -3.88 11.76
CA LYS A 135 1.85 -5.30 11.44
C LYS A 135 1.54 -5.50 9.95
N PRO A 136 1.88 -6.69 9.40
CA PRO A 136 1.42 -7.08 8.07
C PRO A 136 -0.09 -6.99 7.95
N TYR A 137 -0.55 -6.76 6.72
CA TYR A 137 -1.98 -6.70 6.44
C TYR A 137 -2.59 -8.11 6.48
N PHE A 138 -1.85 -9.11 6.02
CA PHE A 138 -2.18 -10.53 6.20
C PHE A 138 -1.05 -11.22 6.96
N GLU A 139 -1.40 -11.80 8.11
CA GLU A 139 -0.51 -12.65 8.90
C GLU A 139 -0.71 -14.08 8.39
N ILE A 140 0.28 -14.60 7.65
CA ILE A 140 0.34 -15.99 7.16
C ILE A 140 1.37 -16.75 7.97
#